data_AF-A0A392UEQ2-F1
#
_entry.id   AF-A0A392UEQ2-F1
#
_cell.length_a   1.000
_cell.length_b   1.000
_cell.length_c   1.000
_cell.angle_alpha   90.00
_cell.angle_beta   90.00
_cell.angle_gamma   90.00
#
_symmetry.space_group_name_H-M   'P 1'
#
loop_
_entity.id
_entity.type
_entity.pdbx_description
1 polymer ?
#
loop_
_entity_poly.entity_id
_entity_poly.type
_entity_poly.pdbx_seq_one_letter_code
_entity_poly.pdbx_strand_id
1 'polypeptide(L)' 'WSGPFIIKEVKPYGAIEIEDVDLQCSWIVNGQRLKPYFGGEIDRLTTKVSLTDP' A
#
# COMPACT_ATOMS: atom_id res chain seq x y z
N TRP A 1 -6.54 7.24 -1.53
CA TRP A 1 -5.18 6.69 -1.36
C TRP A 1 -5.06 6.25 0.08
N SER A 2 -4.62 5.01 0.35
CA SER A 2 -4.54 4.48 1.72
C SER A 2 -3.33 5.01 2.51
N GLY A 3 -2.49 5.83 1.88
CA GLY A 3 -1.27 6.38 2.44
C GLY A 3 -0.07 6.13 1.53
N PRO A 4 1.11 6.65 1.90
CA PRO A 4 2.36 6.29 1.26
C PRO A 4 2.79 4.87 1.66
N PHE A 5 3.47 4.23 0.73
CA PHE A 5 4.06 2.90 0.89
C PHE A 5 5.45 2.92 0.26
N ILE A 6 6.33 2.03 0.73
CA ILE A 6 7.63 1.82 0.11
C ILE A 6 7.50 0.78 -0.98
N ILE A 7 8.08 1.04 -2.17
CA ILE A 7 8.17 0.04 -3.23
C ILE A 7 9.34 -0.89 -2.91
N LYS A 8 9.08 -2.19 -2.78
CA LYS A 8 10.13 -3.22 -2.64
C LYS A 8 10.61 -3.75 -3.98
N GLU A 9 9.67 -4.14 -4.84
CA GLU A 9 9.98 -4.78 -6.11
C GLU A 9 8.94 -4.43 -7.17
N VAL A 10 9.40 -4.15 -8.39
CA VAL A 10 8.53 -4.05 -9.57
C VAL A 10 8.61 -5.37 -10.32
N LYS A 11 7.49 -6.10 -10.37
CA LYS A 11 7.41 -7.40 -11.04
C LYS A 11 7.02 -7.21 -12.52
N PRO A 12 7.26 -8.22 -13.37
CA PRO A 12 6.76 -8.21 -14.74
C PRO A 12 5.25 -7.94 -14.81
N TYR A 13 4.81 -7.34 -15.92
CA TYR A 13 3.40 -7.03 -16.20
C TYR A 13 2.75 -6.01 -15.25
N GLY A 14 3.55 -5.22 -14.53
CA GLY A 14 3.08 -4.06 -13.78
C GLY A 14 2.52 -4.40 -12.40
N ALA A 15 2.72 -5.61 -11.89
CA ALA A 15 2.52 -5.89 -10.46
C ALA A 15 3.66 -5.27 -9.65
N ILE A 16 3.36 -4.69 -8.49
CA ILE A 16 4.36 -4.02 -7.63
C ILE A 16 4.17 -4.52 -6.21
N GLU A 17 5.27 -4.96 -5.61
CA GLU A 17 5.32 -5.25 -4.18
C GLU A 17 5.57 -3.95 -3.41
N ILE A 18 4.64 -3.64 -2.50
CA ILE A 18 4.70 -2.48 -1.62
C ILE A 18 4.76 -2.92 -0.16
N GLU A 19 5.45 -2.17 0.68
CA GLU A 19 5.58 -2.37 2.11
C GLU A 19 5.01 -1.18 2.88
N ASP A 20 4.31 -1.50 3.97
CA ASP A 20 3.99 -0.54 5.03
C ASP A 20 5.06 -0.64 6.12
N VAL A 21 5.79 0.45 6.34
CA VAL A 21 6.89 0.54 7.31
C VAL A 21 6.38 0.37 8.74
N ASP A 22 5.19 0.89 9.04
CA ASP A 22 4.62 0.86 10.39
C ASP A 22 4.12 -0.55 10.74
N LEU A 23 3.60 -1.26 9.74
CA LEU A 23 3.06 -2.61 9.91
C LEU A 23 4.09 -3.71 9.61
N GLN A 24 5.23 -3.37 9.01
CA GLN A 24 6.23 -4.31 8.49
C GLN A 24 5.63 -5.43 7.61
N CYS A 25 4.54 -5.11 6.92
CA CYS A 25 3.82 -6.04 6.05
C CYS A 25 3.99 -5.60 4.60
N SER A 26 4.14 -6.57 3.69
CA SER A 26 4.15 -6.33 2.25
C SER A 26 2.94 -6.95 1.55
N TRP A 27 2.54 -6.31 0.45
CA TRP A 27 1.49 -6.79 -0.43
C TRP A 27 1.87 -6.57 -1.88
N ILE A 28 1.37 -7.43 -2.76
CA ILE A 28 1.48 -7.25 -4.20
C ILE A 28 0.20 -6.56 -4.68
N VAL A 29 0.36 -5.41 -5.33
CA VAL A 29 -0.74 -4.63 -5.90
C VAL A 29 -0.55 -4.46 -7.40
N ASN A 30 -1.64 -4.16 -8.11
CA ASN A 30 -1.53 -3.69 -9.49
C ASN A 30 -0.92 -2.28 -9.49
N GLY A 31 0.23 -2.11 -10.15
CA GLY A 31 0.98 -0.86 -10.23
C GLY A 31 0.22 0.27 -10.90
N GLN A 32 -0.79 -0.02 -11.72
CA GLN A 32 -1.69 1.00 -12.28
C GLN A 32 -2.51 1.74 -11.20
N ARG A 33 -2.66 1.14 -10.01
CA ARG A 33 -3.35 1.73 -8.87
C ARG A 33 -2.42 2.55 -7.97
N LEU A 34 -1.13 2.65 -8.30
CA LEU A 34 -0.15 3.44 -7.56
C LEU A 34 0.01 4.84 -8.17
N LYS A 35 0.32 5.83 -7.33
CA LYS A 35 0.69 7.20 -7.71
C LYS A 35 1.92 7.60 -6.89
N PRO A 36 2.85 8.37 -7.49
CA PRO A 36 3.96 8.94 -6.76
C PRO A 36 3.47 9.81 -5.61
N TYR A 37 4.11 9.66 -4.47
CA TYR A 37 3.91 10.52 -3.32
C TYR A 37 5.00 11.60 -3.31
N PHE A 38 4.60 12.87 -3.39
CA PHE A 38 5.52 14.01 -3.49
C PHE A 38 5.78 14.74 -2.16
N GLY A 39 5.34 14.17 -1.03
CA GLY A 39 5.45 14.76 0.31
C GLY A 39 4.14 15.38 0.82
N GLY A 40 4.19 15.92 2.04
CA GLY A 40 3.04 16.46 2.79
C GLY A 40 2.88 15.79 4.16
N GLU A 41 1.97 16.30 5.00
CA GLU A 41 1.60 15.57 6.21
C GLU A 41 0.77 14.33 5.85
N ILE A 42 1.02 13.23 6.56
CA ILE A 42 0.39 11.94 6.32
C ILE A 42 -0.53 11.65 7.51
N ASP A 43 -1.83 11.86 7.34
CA ASP A 43 -2.81 11.41 8.33
C ASP A 43 -3.28 9.99 7.99
N ARG A 44 -2.68 8.99 8.64
CA ARG A 44 -2.97 7.55 8.40
C ARG A 44 -4.20 7.12 9.20
N LEU A 45 -5.39 7.54 8.78
CA LEU A 45 -6.64 7.02 9.33
C LEU A 45 -6.83 5.56 8.89
N THR A 46 -6.41 4.63 9.74
CA THR A 46 -6.56 3.18 9.49
C THR A 46 -7.89 2.71 10.07
N THR A 47 -8.88 2.51 9.22
CA THR A 47 -10.13 1.83 9.62
C THR A 47 -9.95 0.32 9.44
N LYS A 48 -9.76 -0.41 10.54
CA LYS A 48 -9.77 -1.87 10.54
C LYS A 48 -11.22 -2.34 10.55
N VAL A 49 -11.66 -2.96 9.46
CA VAL A 49 -12.96 -3.64 9.38
C VAL A 49 -12.72 -5.13 9.53
N SER A 50 -13.23 -5.72 10.59
CA SER A 50 -13.25 -7.18 10.76
C SER A 50 -14.37 -7.76 9.89
N LEU A 51 -14.02 -8.65 8.96
CA LEU A 51 -14.99 -9.45 8.24
C LEU A 51 -15.30 -10.68 9.09
N THR A 52 -16.55 -10.80 9.52
CA THR A 52 -17.09 -12.06 10.08
C THR A 52 -17.64 -12.90 8.92
N ASP A 53 -17.35 -14.19 8.94
CA ASP A 53 -17.95 -15.15 8.01
C ASP A 53 -19.49 -15.20 8.18
N PRO A 54 -20.23 -15.47 7.09
CA PRO A 54 -21.70 -15.42 7.06
C PRO A 54 -22.40 -16.46 7.93
#